data_AF-A0A7S2GRM7-F1
#
_entry.id   AF-A0A7S2GRM7-F1
#
_cell.length_a   1.000
_cell.length_b   1.000
_cell.length_c   1.000
_cell.angle_alpha   90.00
_cell.angle_beta   90.00
_cell.angle_gamma   90.00
#
_symmetry.space_group_name_H-M   'P 1'
#
loop_
_entity.id
_entity.type
_entity.pdbx_description
1 polymer ?
#
loop_
_entity_poly.entity_id
_entity_poly.type
_entity_poly.pdbx_seq_one_letter_code
_entity_poly.pdbx_strand_id
1 'polypeptide(L)'
;RRHHVAADNSCLFSSCAYLCHSNPAVLEDVDQLARAAFELRLACAEYVSAHAAEQLPLLGFSSSSAYVEWVMDVSRWGGEPELSMLAEHYSTEIAVATCVATTASP
;
A
#
# COMPACT_ATOMS: atom_id res chain seq x y z
N ARG A 1 -16.43 -11.91 -1.59
CA ARG A 1 -15.57 -12.92 -2.28
C ARG A 1 -14.13 -12.44 -2.15
N ARG A 2 -13.17 -13.31 -1.79
CA ARG A 2 -11.74 -12.94 -1.72
C ARG A 2 -11.09 -13.06 -3.11
N HIS A 3 -10.35 -12.04 -3.52
CA HIS A 3 -9.43 -12.11 -4.66
C HIS A 3 -8.00 -12.30 -4.12
N HIS A 4 -7.19 -13.15 -4.75
CA HIS A 4 -5.82 -13.43 -4.33
C HIS A 4 -4.85 -12.62 -5.18
N VAL A 5 -4.02 -11.81 -4.52
CA VAL A 5 -2.87 -11.13 -5.15
C VAL A 5 -1.58 -11.87 -4.80
N ALA A 6 -0.51 -11.60 -5.54
CA ALA A 6 0.81 -12.18 -5.30
C ALA A 6 1.35 -11.80 -3.90
N ALA A 7 2.12 -12.71 -3.28
CA ALA A 7 2.77 -12.50 -1.99
C ALA A 7 4.22 -12.02 -2.19
N ASP A 8 4.38 -10.82 -2.76
CA ASP A 8 5.63 -10.29 -3.30
C ASP A 8 6.08 -8.98 -2.63
N ASN A 9 5.79 -8.81 -1.34
CA ASN A 9 6.05 -7.59 -0.56
C ASN A 9 5.27 -6.34 -1.03
N SER A 10 4.55 -6.43 -2.15
CA SER A 10 3.70 -5.36 -2.69
C SER A 10 2.21 -5.66 -2.58
N CYS A 11 1.83 -6.76 -1.91
CA CYS A 11 0.45 -7.22 -1.80
C CYS A 11 -0.53 -6.18 -1.23
N LEU A 12 -0.07 -5.28 -0.36
CA LEU A 12 -0.87 -4.16 0.15
C LEU A 12 -1.27 -3.22 -1.00
N PHE A 13 -0.28 -2.75 -1.75
CA PHE A 13 -0.48 -1.85 -2.89
C PHE A 13 -1.28 -2.54 -3.99
N SER A 14 -0.97 -3.79 -4.32
CA SER A 14 -1.73 -4.58 -5.31
C SER A 14 -3.20 -4.76 -4.88
N SER A 15 -3.45 -5.00 -3.59
CA SER A 15 -4.83 -5.13 -3.08
C SER A 15 -5.59 -3.81 -3.18
N CYS A 16 -4.95 -2.70 -2.81
CA CYS A 16 -5.55 -1.37 -2.91
C CYS A 16 -5.81 -0.99 -4.37
N ALA A 17 -4.83 -1.20 -5.25
CA ALA A 17 -4.97 -0.97 -6.69
C ALA A 17 -6.14 -1.78 -7.26
N TYR A 18 -6.21 -3.09 -7.00
CA TYR A 18 -7.29 -3.94 -7.49
C TYR A 18 -8.67 -3.47 -7.03
N LEU A 19 -8.81 -3.07 -5.77
CA LEU A 19 -10.10 -2.66 -5.18
C LEU A 19 -10.53 -1.25 -5.59
N CYS A 20 -9.58 -0.32 -5.73
CA CYS A 20 -9.87 1.09 -5.99
C CYS A 20 -9.81 1.46 -7.48
N HIS A 21 -9.33 0.57 -8.34
CA HIS A 21 -9.37 0.79 -9.79
C HIS A 21 -10.81 0.75 -10.29
N SER A 22 -11.17 1.73 -11.11
CA SER A 22 -12.53 1.89 -11.66
C SER A 22 -12.94 0.76 -12.61
N ASN A 23 -11.98 -0.05 -13.08
CA ASN A 23 -12.24 -1.31 -13.77
C ASN A 23 -11.25 -2.41 -13.30
N PRO A 24 -11.61 -3.23 -12.30
CA PRO A 24 -10.72 -4.27 -11.76
C PRO A 24 -10.36 -5.37 -12.77
N ALA A 25 -11.19 -5.59 -13.80
CA ALA A 25 -10.94 -6.61 -14.82
C ALA A 25 -9.69 -6.31 -15.67
N VAL A 26 -9.29 -5.04 -15.75
CA VAL A 26 -8.06 -4.62 -16.43
C VAL A 26 -6.82 -5.07 -15.66
N LEU A 27 -6.94 -5.21 -14.34
CA LEU A 27 -5.85 -5.59 -13.45
C LEU A 27 -5.78 -7.11 -13.18
N GLU A 28 -6.45 -7.93 -13.99
CA GLU A 28 -6.26 -9.39 -13.95
C GLU A 28 -4.91 -9.81 -14.55
N ASP A 29 -4.32 -8.96 -15.39
CA ASP A 29 -2.95 -9.13 -15.88
C ASP A 29 -1.94 -8.77 -14.79
N VAL A 30 -1.04 -9.71 -14.49
CA VAL A 30 -0.07 -9.59 -13.39
C VAL A 30 0.86 -8.40 -13.58
N ASP A 31 1.29 -8.12 -14.80
CA ASP A 31 2.19 -7.00 -15.08
C ASP A 31 1.47 -5.65 -14.95
N GLN A 32 0.20 -5.57 -15.33
CA GLN A 32 -0.63 -4.38 -15.10
C GLN A 32 -0.85 -4.13 -13.61
N LEU A 33 -1.16 -5.17 -12.84
CA LEU A 33 -1.33 -5.04 -11.39
C LEU A 33 -0.03 -4.61 -10.70
N ALA A 34 1.12 -5.16 -11.11
CA ALA A 34 2.42 -4.78 -10.58
C ALA A 34 2.76 -3.31 -10.90
N ARG A 35 2.44 -2.82 -12.09
CA ARG A 35 2.58 -1.39 -12.44
C ARG A 35 1.69 -0.50 -11.58
N ALA A 36 0.42 -0.85 -11.42
CA ALA A 36 -0.51 -0.10 -10.58
C ALA A 36 -0.04 -0.08 -9.11
N ALA A 37 0.47 -1.20 -8.60
CA ALA A 37 1.05 -1.26 -7.25
C ALA A 37 2.27 -0.34 -7.10
N PHE A 38 3.12 -0.24 -8.13
CA PHE A 38 4.27 0.67 -8.14
C PHE A 38 3.83 2.15 -8.18
N GLU A 39 2.79 2.48 -8.93
CA GLU A 39 2.20 3.83 -8.94
C GLU A 39 1.67 4.23 -7.56
N LEU A 40 1.13 3.29 -6.78
CA LEU A 40 0.69 3.58 -5.42
C LEU A 40 1.85 3.80 -4.44
N ARG A 41 3.00 3.14 -4.63
CA ARG A 41 4.22 3.47 -3.88
C ARG A 41 4.67 4.90 -4.19
N LEU A 42 4.61 5.29 -5.47
CA LEU A 42 4.93 6.65 -5.89
C LEU A 42 3.96 7.67 -5.27
N ALA A 43 2.65 7.38 -5.23
CA ALA A 43 1.68 8.24 -4.58
C ALA A 43 1.99 8.46 -3.09
N CYS A 44 2.40 7.42 -2.35
CA CYS A 44 2.84 7.56 -0.96
C CYS A 44 4.12 8.40 -0.84
N ALA A 45 5.09 8.19 -1.73
CA ALA A 45 6.33 8.96 -1.77
C ALA A 45 6.09 10.46 -2.02
N GLU A 46 5.19 10.78 -2.95
CA GLU A 46 4.74 12.15 -3.25
C GLU A 46 4.01 12.77 -2.06
N TYR A 47 3.11 12.01 -1.44
CA TYR A 47 2.35 12.46 -0.26
C TYR A 47 3.28 12.85 0.90
N VAL A 48 4.27 12.02 1.24
CA VAL A 48 5.23 12.31 2.31
C VAL A 48 6.19 13.43 1.93
N SER A 49 6.52 13.57 0.65
CA SER A 49 7.32 14.70 0.18
C SER A 49 6.57 16.04 0.36
N ALA A 50 5.26 16.05 0.13
CA ALA A 50 4.42 17.22 0.31
C ALA A 50 4.11 17.55 1.79
N HIS A 51 4.04 16.54 2.66
CA HIS A 51 3.62 16.68 4.06
C HIS A 51 4.71 16.28 5.08
N ALA A 52 5.98 16.49 4.71
CA ALA A 52 7.14 15.97 5.44
C ALA A 52 7.14 16.29 6.95
N ALA A 53 6.79 17.52 7.33
CA ALA A 53 6.81 17.97 8.71
C ALA A 53 5.84 17.18 9.62
N GLU A 54 4.72 16.75 9.06
CA GLU A 54 3.66 16.04 9.78
C GLU A 54 3.86 14.51 9.70
N GLN A 55 4.30 14.01 8.55
CA GLN A 55 4.39 12.58 8.29
C GLN A 55 5.66 11.93 8.84
N LEU A 56 6.81 12.59 8.72
CA LEU A 56 8.10 11.97 9.09
C LEU A 56 8.18 11.50 10.57
N PRO A 57 7.68 12.26 11.56
CA PRO A 57 7.65 11.80 12.94
C PRO A 57 6.77 10.55 13.15
N LEU A 58 5.65 10.44 12.41
CA LEU A 58 4.74 9.30 12.48
C LEU A 58 5.34 8.06 11.82
N LEU A 59 6.09 8.26 10.75
CA LEU A 59 6.75 7.20 9.98
C LEU A 59 8.08 6.75 10.61
N GLY A 60 8.64 7.54 11.54
CA GLY A 60 9.94 7.27 12.16
C GLY A 60 11.14 7.53 11.24
N PHE A 61 10.99 8.39 10.23
CA PHE A 61 12.07 8.77 9.32
C PHE A 61 12.61 10.16 9.66
N SER A 62 13.91 10.36 9.42
CA SER A 62 14.57 11.66 9.63
C SER A 62 14.49 12.60 8.42
N SER A 63 14.14 12.08 7.24
CA SER A 63 13.97 12.87 6.02
C SER A 63 13.00 12.23 5.04
N SER A 64 12.36 13.05 4.19
CA SER A 64 11.49 12.55 3.11
C SER A 64 12.26 11.68 2.14
N SER A 65 13.52 12.00 1.83
CA SER A 65 14.34 11.18 0.93
C SER A 65 14.54 9.75 1.44
N ALA A 66 14.74 9.60 2.76
CA ALA A 66 14.91 8.28 3.37
C ALA A 66 13.61 7.45 3.32
N TYR A 67 12.46 8.09 3.54
CA TYR A 67 11.17 7.42 3.36
C TYR A 67 10.89 7.08 1.90
N VAL A 68 11.13 8.02 0.97
CA VAL A 68 10.93 7.83 -0.47
C VAL A 68 11.77 6.67 -0.97
N GLU A 69 13.06 6.60 -0.62
CA GLU A 69 13.92 5.48 -0.97
C GLU A 69 13.38 4.16 -0.40
N TRP A 70 12.91 4.17 0.85
CA TRP A 70 12.37 2.99 1.51
C TRP A 70 11.06 2.50 0.89
N VAL A 71 10.09 3.38 0.59
CA VAL A 71 8.79 2.98 0.06
C VAL A 71 8.87 2.56 -1.42
N MET A 72 9.85 3.08 -2.16
CA MET A 72 10.10 2.70 -3.55
C MET A 72 10.84 1.37 -3.71
N ASP A 73 11.47 0.86 -2.66
CA ASP A 73 12.05 -0.49 -2.62
C ASP A 73 10.93 -1.54 -2.57
N VAL A 74 10.74 -2.26 -3.67
CA VAL A 74 9.70 -3.30 -3.81
C VAL A 74 9.88 -4.48 -2.85
N SER A 75 11.03 -4.61 -2.18
CA SER A 75 11.23 -5.60 -1.12
C SER A 75 10.63 -5.18 0.22
N ARG A 76 10.28 -3.89 0.39
CA ARG A 76 9.66 -3.35 1.61
C ARG A 76 8.16 -3.48 1.59
N TRP A 77 7.61 -3.83 2.76
CA TRP A 77 6.18 -3.96 2.98
C TRP A 77 5.59 -2.58 3.27
N GLY A 78 4.43 -2.29 2.71
CA GLY A 78 3.58 -1.23 3.22
C GLY A 78 2.87 -1.66 4.50
N GLY A 79 2.33 -0.69 5.24
CA GLY A 79 1.53 -0.92 6.43
C GLY A 79 0.38 0.09 6.60
N GLU A 80 0.01 0.30 7.86
CA GLU A 80 -1.02 1.28 8.24
C GLU A 80 -0.75 2.70 7.69
N PRO A 81 0.48 3.25 7.73
CA PRO A 81 0.71 4.60 7.22
C PRO A 81 0.38 4.73 5.74
N GLU A 82 0.81 3.78 4.92
CA GLU A 82 0.48 3.77 3.49
C GLU A 82 -1.03 3.61 3.25
N LEU A 83 -1.74 2.79 4.05
CA LEU A 83 -3.20 2.68 3.93
C LEU A 83 -3.91 4.01 4.21
N SER A 84 -3.45 4.76 5.22
CA SER A 84 -4.00 6.08 5.54
C SER A 84 -3.81 7.06 4.37
N MET A 85 -2.60 7.10 3.79
CA MET A 85 -2.31 7.95 2.63
C MET A 85 -3.13 7.53 1.40
N LEU A 86 -3.29 6.23 1.18
CA LEU A 86 -4.05 5.71 0.04
C LEU A 86 -5.56 5.95 0.19
N ALA A 87 -6.09 5.90 1.41
CA ALA A 87 -7.47 6.27 1.69
C ALA A 87 -7.73 7.74 1.29
N GLU A 88 -6.80 8.64 1.59
CA GLU A 88 -6.86 10.04 1.16
C GLU A 88 -6.69 10.18 -0.35
N HIS A 89 -5.69 9.51 -0.94
CA HIS A 89 -5.42 9.51 -2.39
C HIS A 89 -6.66 9.11 -3.20
N TYR A 90 -7.37 8.07 -2.77
CA TYR A 90 -8.59 7.61 -3.43
C TYR A 90 -9.86 8.33 -2.96
N SER A 91 -9.77 9.21 -1.96
CA SER A 91 -10.92 9.84 -1.32
C SER A 91 -11.98 8.83 -0.90
N THR A 92 -11.54 7.71 -0.31
CA THR A 92 -12.40 6.57 0.06
C THR A 92 -11.95 5.94 1.37
N GLU A 93 -12.87 5.29 2.07
CA GLU A 93 -12.55 4.54 3.30
C GLU A 93 -11.93 3.18 2.96
N ILE A 94 -10.81 2.84 3.61
CA ILE A 94 -10.17 1.52 3.49
C ILE A 94 -10.31 0.76 4.81
N ALA A 95 -11.10 -0.32 4.80
CA ALA A 95 -11.29 -1.19 5.95
C ALA A 95 -10.46 -2.48 5.82
N VAL A 96 -9.62 -2.76 6.82
CA VAL A 96 -8.78 -3.97 6.87
C VAL A 96 -9.44 -5.05 7.73
N ALA A 97 -9.75 -6.19 7.12
CA ALA A 97 -10.23 -7.36 7.83
C ALA A 97 -9.06 -8.30 8.18
N THR A 98 -8.66 -8.31 9.45
CA THR A 98 -7.58 -9.17 9.96
C THR A 98 -8.12 -10.52 10.42
N CYS A 99 -7.55 -11.60 9.89
CA CYS A 99 -7.85 -12.95 10.35
C CYS A 99 -6.67 -13.48 11.16
N VAL A 100 -6.92 -13.93 12.39
CA VAL A 100 -5.93 -14.63 13.21
C VAL A 100 -6.23 -16.13 13.18
N ALA A 101 -5.22 -16.94 12.87
CA ALA A 101 -5.36 -18.39 13.01
C ALA A 101 -5.36 -18.74 14.51
N THR A 102 -6.52 -19.07 15.07
CA THR A 102 -6.58 -19.64 16.41
C THR A 102 -6.08 -21.06 16.36
N THR A 103 -4.84 -21.29 16.82
CA THR A 103 -4.42 -22.63 17.21
C THR A 103 -5.25 -23.01 18.42
N ALA A 104 -6.20 -23.93 18.28
CA ALA A 104 -6.78 -24.57 19.44
C ALA A 104 -5.62 -25.22 20.21
N SER A 105 -5.38 -24.80 21.45
CA SER A 105 -4.50 -25.54 22.35
C SER A 105 -5.05 -26.97 22.49
N PRO A 106 -4.17 -27.99 22.51
CA PRO A 106 -4.60 -29.39 22.60
C PRO A 106 -5.39 -29.69 23.87
#